data_AF-A0A8E2A0A5-F1
#
_entry.id   AF-A0A8E2A0A5-F1
#
_cell.length_a   1.000
_cell.length_b   1.000
_cell.length_c   1.000
_cell.angle_alpha   90.00
_cell.angle_beta   90.00
_cell.angle_gamma   90.00
#
_symmetry.space_group_name_H-M   'P 1'
#
loop_
_entity.id
_entity.type
_entity.pdbx_description
1 polymer ?
#
loop_
_entity_poly.entity_id
_entity_poly.type
_entity_poly.pdbx_seq_one_letter_code
_entity_poly.pdbx_strand_id
1 'polypeptide(L)'
;MKNLELNYLDSLLESGYVRVPRKVLNDLYGSDAEEQLIAHVYLFLFSRSYFATGTVIRDNKQLTCHRGQVICSQAELAAKFNLSPWRVRGVLNILKERYLIEVENIKGISHIGMLYYDSIAGKPKQESSSEGGSGKKRHKERETEASNTTFSLKGHILDFMSND
;
A
#
# COMPACT_ATOMS: atom_id res chain seq x y z
N MET A 1 9.66 4.55 34.08
CA MET A 1 9.41 5.22 32.80
C MET A 1 10.46 4.90 31.72
N LYS A 2 11.77 4.83 32.02
CA LYS A 2 12.82 4.53 31.01
C LYS A 2 12.71 3.20 30.25
N ASN A 3 12.05 2.18 30.81
CA ASN A 3 11.89 0.86 30.16
C ASN A 3 10.71 0.76 29.17
N LEU A 4 9.71 1.67 29.21
CA LEU A 4 8.59 1.63 28.26
C LEU A 4 8.95 2.28 26.91
N GLU A 5 9.77 3.33 26.93
CA GLU A 5 10.16 4.06 25.70
C GLU A 5 11.10 3.23 24.81
N LEU A 6 11.97 2.41 25.41
CA LEU A 6 12.84 1.49 24.67
C LEU A 6 12.02 0.41 23.94
N ASN A 7 10.99 -0.14 24.58
CA ASN A 7 10.13 -1.17 23.97
C ASN A 7 9.34 -0.65 22.75
N TYR A 8 8.92 0.62 22.76
CA TYR A 8 8.23 1.21 21.60
C TYR A 8 9.19 1.42 20.43
N LEU A 9 10.40 1.93 20.71
CA LEU A 9 11.42 2.12 19.68
C LEU A 9 11.83 0.80 19.03
N ASP A 10 12.06 -0.24 19.84
CA ASP A 10 12.40 -1.57 19.32
C ASP A 10 11.28 -2.12 18.44
N SER A 11 10.02 -2.04 18.90
CA SER A 11 8.86 -2.45 18.11
C SER A 11 8.71 -1.66 16.80
N LEU A 12 8.99 -0.35 16.82
CA LEU A 12 8.93 0.51 15.65
C LEU A 12 10.03 0.16 14.64
N LEU A 13 11.25 -0.14 15.11
CA LEU A 13 12.38 -0.51 14.26
C LEU A 13 12.24 -1.91 13.67
N GLU A 14 11.60 -2.83 14.41
CA GLU A 14 11.24 -4.17 13.92
C GLU A 14 10.03 -4.15 12.98
N SER A 15 9.18 -3.12 13.08
CA SER A 15 8.04 -2.97 12.19
C SER A 15 8.48 -2.67 10.75
N GLY A 16 7.82 -3.32 9.79
CA GLY A 16 8.01 -2.98 8.38
C GLY A 16 7.49 -1.58 8.06
N TYR A 17 8.17 -0.88 7.16
CA TYR A 17 7.77 0.44 6.70
C TYR A 17 7.07 0.37 5.34
N VAL A 18 6.08 1.23 5.14
CA VAL A 18 5.43 1.45 3.85
C VAL A 18 5.92 2.73 3.21
N ARG A 19 6.18 2.69 1.90
CA ARG A 19 6.46 3.89 1.11
C ARG A 19 5.13 4.57 0.78
N VAL A 20 5.01 5.85 1.12
CA VAL A 20 3.78 6.62 0.91
C VAL A 20 4.08 7.83 0.01
N PRO A 21 3.29 8.09 -1.04
CA PRO A 21 3.41 9.31 -1.82
C PRO A 21 3.18 10.57 -0.98
N ARG A 22 4.02 11.60 -1.14
CA ARG A 22 3.88 12.88 -0.39
C ARG A 22 2.51 13.53 -0.57
N LYS A 23 1.87 13.40 -1.73
CA LYS A 23 0.51 13.90 -1.97
C LYS A 23 -0.49 13.33 -0.96
N VAL A 24 -0.43 12.03 -0.69
CA VAL A 24 -1.31 11.36 0.27
C VAL A 24 -1.09 11.90 1.69
N LEU A 25 0.17 12.15 2.08
CA LEU A 25 0.47 12.76 3.37
C LEU A 25 0.00 14.21 3.46
N ASN A 26 0.13 14.98 2.37
CA ASN A 26 -0.35 16.36 2.33
C ASN A 26 -1.88 16.43 2.46
N ASP A 27 -2.59 15.51 1.83
CA ASP A 27 -4.05 15.42 1.95
C ASP A 27 -4.46 15.00 3.36
N LEU A 28 -3.73 14.04 3.93
CA LEU A 28 -3.96 13.54 5.28
C LEU A 28 -3.78 14.61 6.36
N TYR A 29 -2.75 15.46 6.23
CA TYR A 29 -2.44 16.53 7.18
C TYR A 29 -2.94 17.90 6.72
N GLY A 30 -3.75 17.95 5.66
CA GLY A 30 -4.36 19.17 5.13
C GLY A 30 -5.52 19.66 5.99
N SER A 31 -6.33 20.57 5.46
CA SER A 31 -7.53 21.10 6.14
C SER A 31 -8.85 20.64 5.53
N ASP A 32 -8.82 20.01 4.36
CA ASP A 32 -10.02 19.50 3.69
C ASP A 32 -10.41 18.14 4.28
N ALA A 33 -11.53 18.10 5.00
CA ALA A 33 -12.02 16.91 5.68
C ALA A 33 -12.35 15.75 4.74
N GLU A 34 -12.76 16.01 3.49
CA GLU A 34 -13.06 14.96 2.52
C GLU A 34 -11.78 14.34 1.98
N GLU A 35 -10.79 15.16 1.61
CA GLU A 35 -9.48 14.68 1.17
C GLU A 35 -8.74 13.92 2.28
N GLN A 36 -8.81 14.41 3.53
CA GLN A 36 -8.28 13.70 4.69
C GLN A 36 -8.89 12.31 4.84
N LEU A 37 -10.22 12.19 4.69
CA LEU A 37 -10.90 10.91 4.77
C LEU A 37 -10.49 9.97 3.64
N ILE A 38 -10.43 10.47 2.41
CA ILE A 38 -9.99 9.70 1.24
C ILE A 38 -8.55 9.19 1.44
N ALA A 39 -7.65 10.05 1.89
CA ALA A 39 -6.25 9.70 2.19
C ALA A 39 -6.14 8.66 3.31
N HIS A 40 -6.93 8.79 4.38
CA HIS A 40 -7.01 7.81 5.47
C HIS A 40 -7.47 6.43 4.98
N VAL A 41 -8.53 6.38 4.18
CA VAL A 41 -9.04 5.12 3.62
C VAL A 41 -8.03 4.51 2.66
N TYR A 42 -7.41 5.30 1.78
CA TYR A 42 -6.35 4.83 0.89
C TYR A 42 -5.18 4.22 1.66
N LEU A 43 -4.64 4.92 2.67
CA LEU A 43 -3.53 4.44 3.49
C LEU A 43 -3.86 3.16 4.25
N PHE A 44 -5.08 3.07 4.77
CA PHE A 44 -5.56 1.86 5.42
C PHE A 44 -5.61 0.66 4.46
N LEU A 45 -6.11 0.86 3.24
CA LEU A 45 -6.12 -0.19 2.23
C LEU A 45 -4.70 -0.58 1.85
N PHE A 46 -3.84 0.40 1.55
CA PHE A 46 -2.46 0.21 1.13
C PHE A 46 -1.62 -0.52 2.17
N SER A 47 -1.74 -0.13 3.45
CA SER A 47 -1.01 -0.77 4.56
C SER A 47 -1.45 -2.22 4.83
N ARG A 48 -2.65 -2.60 4.41
CA ARG A 48 -3.19 -3.97 4.54
C ARG A 48 -3.09 -4.77 3.25
N SER A 49 -2.63 -4.16 2.17
CA SER A 49 -2.39 -4.85 0.92
C SER A 49 -1.32 -5.91 1.10
N TYR A 50 -1.54 -7.05 0.47
CA TYR A 50 -0.61 -8.17 0.56
C TYR A 50 0.72 -7.80 -0.12
N PHE A 51 1.82 -7.96 0.60
CA PHE A 51 3.16 -7.79 0.01
C PHE A 51 3.56 -8.97 -0.88
N ALA A 52 2.92 -10.12 -0.76
CA ALA A 52 3.18 -11.26 -1.63
C ALA A 52 1.86 -11.97 -1.93
N THR A 53 1.76 -12.57 -3.11
CA THR A 53 0.60 -13.40 -3.45
C THR A 53 0.52 -14.57 -2.47
N GLY A 54 -0.66 -14.78 -1.89
CA GLY A 54 -0.87 -15.81 -0.88
C GLY A 54 -2.33 -16.22 -0.78
N THR A 55 -2.59 -17.25 0.02
CA THR A 55 -3.95 -17.73 0.27
C THR A 55 -4.44 -17.30 1.63
N VAL A 56 -5.69 -16.84 1.70
CA VAL A 56 -6.34 -16.37 2.92
C VAL A 56 -7.64 -17.13 3.09
N ILE A 57 -7.95 -17.53 4.32
CA ILE A 57 -9.24 -18.13 4.65
C ILE A 57 -10.15 -17.03 5.19
N ARG A 58 -11.30 -16.84 4.54
CA ARG A 58 -12.31 -15.87 4.96
C ARG A 58 -13.70 -16.44 4.73
N ASP A 59 -14.56 -16.38 5.74
CA ASP A 59 -15.91 -16.97 5.71
C ASP A 59 -15.89 -18.45 5.27
N ASN A 60 -14.94 -19.22 5.78
CA ASN A 60 -14.66 -20.62 5.41
C ASN A 60 -14.35 -20.84 3.91
N LYS A 61 -14.01 -19.79 3.17
CA LYS A 61 -13.57 -19.87 1.77
C LYS A 61 -12.08 -19.56 1.68
N GLN A 62 -11.34 -20.41 0.96
CA GLN A 62 -9.96 -20.13 0.60
C GLN A 62 -9.94 -19.19 -0.61
N LEU A 63 -9.30 -18.04 -0.44
CA LEU A 63 -9.19 -16.99 -1.44
C LEU A 63 -7.72 -16.76 -1.75
N THR A 64 -7.41 -16.57 -3.03
CA THR A 64 -6.08 -16.11 -3.43
C THR A 64 -6.09 -14.59 -3.41
N CYS A 65 -5.16 -14.01 -2.67
CA CYS A 65 -4.85 -12.58 -2.69
C CYS A 65 -3.59 -12.39 -3.51
N HIS A 66 -3.66 -11.58 -4.55
CA HIS A 66 -2.46 -11.17 -5.25
C HIS A 66 -1.74 -10.05 -4.49
N ARG A 67 -0.43 -9.91 -4.73
CA ARG A 67 0.33 -8.77 -4.24
C ARG A 67 -0.37 -7.46 -4.62
N GLY A 68 -0.45 -6.52 -3.68
CA GLY A 68 -1.15 -5.25 -3.86
C GLY A 68 -2.67 -5.33 -3.70
N GLN A 69 -3.25 -6.52 -3.51
CA GLN A 69 -4.68 -6.63 -3.20
C GLN A 69 -4.93 -6.60 -1.70
N VAL A 70 -6.12 -6.16 -1.32
CA VAL A 70 -6.66 -6.28 0.03
C VAL A 70 -8.08 -6.86 -0.06
N ILE A 71 -8.37 -7.83 0.80
CA ILE A 71 -9.72 -8.35 0.96
C ILE A 71 -10.35 -7.61 2.13
N CYS A 72 -11.42 -6.88 1.88
CA CYS A 72 -12.12 -6.13 2.91
C CYS A 72 -13.60 -5.96 2.52
N SER A 73 -14.50 -6.04 3.49
CA SER A 73 -15.92 -5.77 3.23
C SER A 73 -16.23 -4.29 3.43
N GLN A 74 -17.26 -3.77 2.74
CA GLN A 74 -17.72 -2.39 2.98
C GLN A 74 -18.18 -2.18 4.43
N ALA A 75 -18.72 -3.24 5.07
CA ALA A 75 -19.12 -3.20 6.47
C ALA A 75 -17.91 -3.03 7.42
N GLU A 76 -16.78 -3.66 7.12
CA GLU A 76 -15.55 -3.47 7.88
C GLU A 76 -14.99 -2.06 7.74
N LEU A 77 -15.00 -1.50 6.54
CA LEU A 77 -14.60 -0.11 6.32
C LEU A 77 -15.54 0.85 7.05
N ALA A 78 -16.85 0.61 6.98
CA ALA A 78 -17.85 1.41 7.68
C ALA A 78 -17.60 1.41 9.19
N ALA A 79 -17.41 0.24 9.79
CA ALA A 79 -17.09 0.11 11.21
C ALA A 79 -15.74 0.74 11.57
N LYS A 80 -14.70 0.56 10.73
CA LYS A 80 -13.35 1.06 11.01
C LYS A 80 -13.27 2.58 11.01
N PHE A 81 -13.99 3.23 10.09
CA PHE A 81 -13.97 4.68 9.92
C PHE A 81 -15.18 5.39 10.52
N ASN A 82 -16.05 4.65 11.22
CA ASN A 82 -17.31 5.16 11.76
C ASN A 82 -18.15 5.90 10.71
N LEU A 83 -18.30 5.28 9.54
CA LEU A 83 -19.03 5.83 8.40
C LEU A 83 -20.30 5.03 8.11
N SER A 84 -21.27 5.68 7.46
CA SER A 84 -22.36 4.94 6.86
C SER A 84 -21.86 4.13 5.65
N PRO A 85 -22.50 2.98 5.33
CA PRO A 85 -22.14 2.20 4.14
C PRO A 85 -22.18 3.01 2.84
N TRP A 86 -23.10 3.97 2.75
CA TRP A 86 -23.21 4.90 1.62
C TRP A 86 -21.99 5.81 1.49
N ARG A 87 -21.48 6.36 2.60
CA ARG A 87 -20.25 7.19 2.56
C ARG A 87 -19.02 6.36 2.22
N VAL A 88 -18.92 5.12 2.71
CA VAL A 88 -17.85 4.19 2.30
C VAL A 88 -17.89 3.95 0.79
N ARG A 89 -19.07 3.66 0.23
CA ARG A 89 -19.23 3.48 -1.22
C ARG A 89 -18.81 4.73 -1.99
N GLY A 90 -19.19 5.92 -1.51
CA GLY A 90 -18.76 7.19 -2.09
C GLY A 90 -17.24 7.34 -2.12
N VAL A 91 -16.57 7.10 -0.99
CA VAL A 91 -15.09 7.18 -0.91
C VAL A 91 -14.42 6.16 -1.83
N LEU A 92 -14.89 4.92 -1.86
CA LEU A 92 -14.35 3.90 -2.76
C LEU A 92 -14.54 4.26 -4.24
N ASN A 93 -15.68 4.86 -4.59
CA ASN A 93 -15.92 5.35 -5.95
C ASN A 93 -14.94 6.48 -6.31
N ILE A 94 -14.72 7.45 -5.42
CA ILE A 94 -13.73 8.52 -5.66
C ILE A 94 -12.33 7.95 -5.86
N LEU A 95 -11.91 6.99 -5.02
CA LEU A 95 -10.60 6.33 -5.18
C LEU A 95 -10.49 5.59 -6.52
N LYS A 96 -11.59 4.95 -6.97
CA LYS A 96 -11.66 4.27 -8.27
C LYS A 96 -11.60 5.26 -9.43
N GLU A 97 -12.35 6.36 -9.37
CA GLU A 97 -12.36 7.43 -10.37
C GLU A 97 -11.00 8.13 -10.48
N ARG A 98 -10.24 8.20 -9.38
CA ARG A 98 -8.87 8.71 -9.34
C ARG A 98 -7.81 7.68 -9.78
N TYR A 99 -8.22 6.50 -10.25
CA TYR A 99 -7.32 5.42 -10.67
C TYR A 99 -6.34 4.98 -9.57
N LEU A 100 -6.77 5.03 -8.30
CA LEU A 100 -5.95 4.60 -7.16
C LEU A 100 -6.24 3.15 -6.76
N ILE A 101 -7.48 2.69 -7.01
CA ILE A 101 -7.90 1.33 -6.72
C ILE A 101 -8.76 0.75 -7.83
N GLU A 102 -8.79 -0.57 -7.89
CA GLU A 102 -9.82 -1.36 -8.56
C GLU A 102 -10.61 -2.14 -7.51
N VAL A 103 -11.90 -2.39 -7.79
CA VAL A 103 -12.77 -3.14 -6.88
C VAL A 103 -13.47 -4.22 -7.68
N GLU A 104 -13.17 -5.48 -7.35
CA GLU A 104 -13.82 -6.66 -7.89
C GLU A 104 -14.67 -7.32 -6.80
N ASN A 105 -15.87 -7.79 -7.16
CA ASN A 105 -16.67 -8.60 -6.25
C ASN A 105 -16.62 -10.06 -6.70
N ILE A 106 -15.96 -10.89 -5.90
CA ILE A 106 -15.84 -12.33 -6.16
C ILE A 106 -16.65 -13.05 -5.08
N LYS A 107 -17.77 -13.67 -5.48
CA LYS A 107 -18.63 -14.48 -4.59
C LYS A 107 -19.10 -13.72 -3.32
N GLY A 108 -19.39 -12.43 -3.44
CA GLY A 108 -19.84 -11.57 -2.34
C GLY A 108 -18.71 -10.89 -1.57
N ILE A 109 -17.45 -11.19 -1.89
CA ILE A 109 -16.27 -10.66 -1.21
C ILE A 109 -15.63 -9.60 -2.09
N SER A 110 -15.34 -8.43 -1.52
CA SER A 110 -14.70 -7.34 -2.27
C SER A 110 -13.18 -7.53 -2.23
N HIS A 111 -12.61 -7.75 -3.42
CA HIS A 111 -11.19 -7.72 -3.70
C HIS A 111 -10.85 -6.31 -4.16
N ILE A 112 -10.10 -5.58 -3.35
CA ILE A 112 -9.66 -4.23 -3.69
C ILE A 112 -8.20 -4.32 -4.12
N GLY A 113 -7.91 -4.06 -5.39
CA GLY A 113 -6.55 -3.97 -5.92
C GLY A 113 -6.02 -2.55 -5.80
N MET A 114 -4.83 -2.37 -5.24
CA MET A 114 -4.15 -1.08 -5.26
C MET A 114 -3.48 -0.89 -6.63
N LEU A 115 -3.97 0.07 -7.41
CA LEU A 115 -3.37 0.39 -8.70
C LEU A 115 -1.98 1.01 -8.46
N TYR A 116 -1.02 0.66 -9.32
CA TYR A 116 0.37 1.09 -9.23
C TYR A 116 1.09 0.69 -7.92
N TYR A 117 0.62 -0.35 -7.22
CA TYR A 117 1.21 -0.81 -5.96
C TYR A 117 2.71 -1.06 -6.06
N ASP A 118 3.17 -1.80 -7.08
CA ASP A 118 4.60 -2.10 -7.25
C ASP A 118 5.45 -0.86 -7.57
N SER A 119 4.87 0.14 -8.22
CA SER A 119 5.55 1.42 -8.47
C SER A 119 5.79 2.20 -7.17
N ILE A 120 4.90 2.04 -6.18
CA ILE A 120 4.96 2.75 -4.90
C ILE A 120 5.74 1.95 -3.86
N ALA A 121 5.34 0.69 -3.63
CA ALA A 121 5.93 -0.22 -2.65
C ALA A 121 7.29 -0.79 -3.09
N GLY A 122 7.62 -0.68 -4.38
CA GLY A 122 8.77 -1.35 -4.99
C GLY A 122 8.41 -2.77 -5.46
N LYS A 123 9.20 -3.32 -6.38
CA LYS A 123 9.05 -4.70 -6.83
C LYS A 123 9.53 -5.67 -5.74
N PRO A 124 8.92 -6.87 -5.63
CA PRO A 124 9.48 -7.90 -4.77
C PRO A 124 10.91 -8.22 -5.21
N LYS A 125 11.84 -8.38 -4.25
CA LYS A 125 13.14 -8.98 -4.55
C LYS A 125 12.86 -10.35 -5.15
N GLN A 126 13.20 -10.56 -6.42
CA GLN A 126 13.22 -11.90 -6.96
C GLN A 126 14.32 -12.66 -6.22
N GLU A 127 13.96 -13.73 -5.54
CA GLU A 127 14.95 -14.72 -5.12
C GLU A 127 15.53 -15.30 -6.41
N SER A 128 16.75 -14.89 -6.73
CA SER A 128 17.54 -15.60 -7.72
C SER A 128 17.71 -17.02 -7.18
N SER A 129 17.03 -17.98 -7.80
CA SER A 129 17.37 -19.38 -7.68
C SER A 129 18.77 -19.59 -8.26
N SER A 130 19.77 -19.40 -7.41
CA SER A 130 21.14 -19.81 -7.67
C SER A 130 21.59 -20.69 -6.51
N GLU A 131 21.68 -21.97 -6.83
CA GLU A 131 22.24 -23.04 -6.03
C GLU A 131 23.62 -22.68 -5.45
N GLY A 132 23.85 -23.12 -4.22
CA GLY A 132 25.15 -23.64 -3.78
C GLY A 132 26.27 -22.65 -3.43
N GLY A 133 26.53 -22.50 -2.12
CA GLY A 133 27.91 -22.58 -1.62
C GLY A 133 28.46 -21.39 -0.81
N SER A 134 28.74 -21.69 0.46
CA SER A 134 29.77 -21.06 1.32
C SER A 134 29.47 -19.70 1.98
N GLY A 135 29.25 -19.73 3.29
CA GLY A 135 29.01 -18.56 4.12
C GLY A 135 30.26 -17.86 4.69
N LYS A 136 30.08 -16.62 5.15
CA LYS A 136 30.46 -16.12 6.50
C LYS A 136 30.06 -14.64 6.66
N LYS A 137 29.29 -14.39 7.72
CA LYS A 137 29.05 -13.14 8.48
C LYS A 137 30.13 -12.04 8.34
N ARG A 138 29.74 -10.78 8.08
CA ARG A 138 29.57 -9.71 9.10
C ARG A 138 29.25 -8.33 8.47
N HIS A 139 28.24 -7.71 9.08
CA HIS A 139 28.02 -6.27 9.33
C HIS A 139 28.99 -5.24 8.69
N LYS A 140 28.36 -4.27 7.99
CA LYS A 140 28.64 -2.82 7.95
C LYS A 140 28.81 -2.32 6.51
N GLU A 141 27.77 -1.69 5.98
CA GLU A 141 27.88 -0.42 5.27
C GLU A 141 26.51 0.25 5.24
N ARG A 142 26.40 1.31 6.06
CA ARG A 142 25.47 2.41 5.82
C ARG A 142 25.98 3.14 4.58
N GLU A 143 25.03 3.68 3.82
CA GLU A 143 25.20 4.56 2.66
C GLU A 143 25.49 3.83 1.34
N THR A 144 24.45 3.65 0.53
CA THR A 144 24.30 4.20 -0.84
C THR A 144 23.25 3.37 -1.59
N GLU A 145 22.14 4.02 -1.98
CA GLU A 145 21.33 3.68 -3.18
C GLU A 145 20.11 4.65 -3.32
N ALA A 146 20.22 5.88 -2.78
CA ALA A 146 19.26 6.96 -3.05
C ALA A 146 19.56 7.68 -4.39
N SER A 147 20.31 7.07 -5.30
CA SER A 147 20.66 7.64 -6.59
C SER A 147 20.59 6.53 -7.62
N ASN A 148 19.54 6.53 -8.44
CA ASN A 148 19.47 6.01 -9.82
C ASN A 148 18.05 5.72 -10.33
N THR A 149 16.98 6.17 -9.67
CA THR A 149 15.65 6.21 -10.33
C THR A 149 15.41 7.58 -10.94
N THR A 150 16.07 7.85 -12.08
CA THR A 150 15.59 8.89 -13.00
C THR A 150 14.21 8.45 -13.49
N PHE A 151 13.18 9.17 -13.07
CA PHE A 151 11.81 8.99 -13.51
C PHE A 151 11.74 9.32 -15.02
N SER A 152 11.81 8.30 -15.88
CA SER A 152 11.64 8.46 -17.32
C SER A 152 10.16 8.69 -17.61
N LEU A 153 9.83 9.90 -18.08
CA LEU A 153 8.48 10.32 -18.46
C LEU A 153 8.04 9.81 -19.85
N LYS A 154 8.88 9.02 -20.54
CA LYS A 154 8.63 8.64 -21.93
C LYS A 154 7.33 7.84 -22.05
N GLY A 155 6.30 8.47 -22.64
CA GLY A 155 4.97 7.89 -22.84
C GLY A 155 3.94 8.19 -21.75
N HIS A 156 4.19 9.13 -20.82
CA HIS A 156 3.22 9.58 -19.82
C HIS A 156 2.28 10.67 -20.38
N ILE A 157 1.06 10.80 -19.87
CA ILE A 157 0.06 11.79 -20.35
C ILE A 157 0.54 13.26 -20.23
N LEU A 158 1.53 13.52 -19.36
CA LEU A 158 2.16 14.83 -19.17
C LEU A 158 3.21 15.17 -20.24
N ASP A 159 3.63 14.20 -21.05
CA ASP A 159 4.57 14.36 -22.18
C ASP A 159 3.90 15.15 -23.33
N PHE A 160 2.57 15.11 -23.42
CA PHE A 160 1.78 15.81 -24.45
C PHE A 160 1.49 17.29 -24.14
N MET A 161 1.78 17.78 -22.92
CA MET A 161 1.47 19.16 -22.52
C MET A 161 2.65 20.13 -22.64
N SER A 162 3.75 19.74 -23.31
CA SER A 162 4.96 20.56 -23.44
C SER A 162 5.28 21.01 -24.86
N ASN A 163 4.35 20.85 -25.81
CA ASN A 163 4.49 21.41 -27.16
C ASN A 163 3.31 22.35 -27.45
N ASP A 164 3.45 23.60 -27.02
CA ASP A 164 2.90 24.80 -27.66
C ASP A 164 3.79 26.01 -27.32
#